data_AF-A0A1I0XNF9-F1
#
_entry.id   AF-A0A1I0XNF9-F1
#
_cell.length_a   1.000
_cell.length_b   1.000
_cell.length_c   1.000
_cell.angle_alpha   90.00
_cell.angle_beta   90.00
_cell.angle_gamma   90.00
#
_symmetry.space_group_name_H-M   'P 1'
#
loop_
_entity.id
_entity.type
_entity.pdbx_description
1 polymer ?
#
loop_
_entity_poly.entity_id
_entity_poly.type
_entity_poly.pdbx_seq_one_letter_code
_entity_poly.pdbx_strand_id
1 'polypeptide(L)'
;MALKSKEWFYKKCLAEVKEYGQFSHLCWGILQKGIGQSDGTRGHVTQAIGVCQEFLEAFPEHIATIRNADPTLPFDVAGNRRVQTDLTTWIAAQAGTFGRAAYGYSYDTFQRNTTATLGGTRQGGGGADDEFKRVLRLMAEFL
;
A
#
# COMPACT_ATOMS: atom_id res chain seq x y z
N MET A 1 7.23 -14.16 1.08
CA MET A 1 6.89 -14.44 -0.33
C MET A 1 7.88 -13.70 -1.22
N ALA A 2 8.06 -14.08 -2.49
CA ALA A 2 8.97 -13.32 -3.34
C ALA A 2 8.38 -11.92 -3.64
N LEU A 3 9.08 -10.86 -3.20
CA LEU A 3 8.70 -9.47 -3.44
C LEU A 3 8.45 -9.20 -4.93
N LYS A 4 7.29 -8.63 -5.26
CA LYS A 4 6.83 -8.33 -6.61
C LYS A 4 7.09 -6.87 -6.96
N SER A 5 7.19 -6.59 -8.27
CA SER A 5 7.34 -5.23 -8.79
C SER A 5 5.99 -4.50 -8.84
N LYS A 6 6.05 -3.17 -9.02
CA LYS A 6 4.84 -2.35 -9.21
C LYS A 6 4.08 -2.71 -10.49
N GLU A 7 4.79 -3.12 -11.55
CA GLU A 7 4.18 -3.57 -12.80
C GLU A 7 3.36 -4.86 -12.61
N TRP A 8 3.84 -5.79 -11.77
CA TRP A 8 3.04 -6.96 -11.40
C TRP A 8 1.74 -6.55 -10.72
N PHE A 9 1.82 -5.62 -9.76
CA PHE A 9 0.65 -5.13 -9.04
C PHE A 9 -0.32 -4.39 -9.97
N TYR A 10 0.18 -3.50 -10.83
CA TYR A 10 -0.65 -2.83 -11.83
C TYR A 10 -1.31 -3.79 -12.81
N LYS A 11 -0.64 -4.90 -13.18
CA LYS A 11 -1.26 -5.95 -13.99
C LYS A 11 -2.44 -6.61 -13.28
N LYS A 12 -2.34 -6.85 -11.96
CA LYS A 12 -3.47 -7.36 -11.15
C LYS A 12 -4.62 -6.35 -11.11
N CYS A 13 -4.34 -5.08 -10.84
CA CYS A 13 -5.35 -4.03 -10.87
C CYS A 13 -6.04 -3.93 -12.23
N LEU A 14 -5.29 -4.01 -13.33
CA LEU A 14 -5.84 -3.93 -14.67
C LEU A 14 -6.74 -5.12 -15.02
N ALA A 15 -6.40 -6.33 -14.55
CA ALA A 15 -7.25 -7.50 -14.71
C ALA A 15 -8.59 -7.31 -13.97
N GLU A 16 -8.54 -6.90 -12.71
CA GLU A 16 -9.73 -6.60 -11.89
C GLU A 16 -10.66 -5.59 -12.55
N VAL A 17 -10.10 -4.51 -13.12
CA VAL A 17 -10.89 -3.47 -13.81
C VAL A 17 -11.52 -4.00 -15.09
N LYS A 18 -10.78 -4.78 -15.89
CA LYS A 18 -11.28 -5.34 -17.16
C LYS A 18 -12.40 -6.35 -16.95
N GLU A 19 -12.35 -7.08 -15.84
CA GLU A 19 -13.33 -8.11 -15.49
C GLU A 19 -14.52 -7.54 -14.70
N TYR A 20 -14.53 -6.22 -14.43
CA TYR A 20 -15.53 -5.57 -13.57
C TYR A 20 -15.64 -6.24 -12.19
N GLY A 21 -14.49 -6.65 -11.65
CA GLY A 21 -14.42 -7.32 -10.35
C GLY A 21 -14.84 -6.42 -9.18
N GLN A 22 -14.99 -7.03 -8.01
CA GLN A 22 -15.46 -6.39 -6.78
C GLN A 22 -14.60 -5.18 -6.38
N PHE A 23 -13.30 -5.20 -6.69
CA PHE A 23 -12.35 -4.15 -6.33
C PHE A 23 -12.01 -3.22 -7.49
N SER A 24 -12.73 -3.31 -8.61
CA SER A 24 -12.45 -2.55 -9.84
C SER A 24 -12.38 -1.03 -9.61
N HIS A 25 -13.21 -0.47 -8.73
CA HIS A 25 -13.20 0.96 -8.38
C HIS A 25 -11.93 1.38 -7.61
N LEU A 26 -11.45 0.55 -6.69
CA LEU A 26 -10.19 0.81 -5.96
C LEU A 26 -8.99 0.67 -6.88
N CYS A 27 -8.98 -0.40 -7.69
CA CYS A 27 -7.95 -0.67 -8.70
C CYS A 27 -7.84 0.47 -9.71
N TRP A 28 -8.98 0.98 -10.19
CA TRP A 28 -9.00 2.12 -11.11
C TRP A 28 -8.39 3.37 -10.49
N GLY A 29 -8.77 3.72 -9.25
CA GLY A 29 -8.19 4.86 -8.54
C GLY A 29 -6.67 4.74 -8.36
N ILE A 30 -6.17 3.54 -8.06
CA ILE A 30 -4.73 3.26 -7.97
C ILE A 30 -4.03 3.39 -9.33
N LEU A 31 -4.61 2.85 -10.40
CA LEU A 31 -4.04 2.97 -11.74
C LEU A 31 -3.97 4.44 -12.18
N GLN A 32 -5.01 5.22 -11.89
CA GLN A 32 -5.04 6.66 -12.15
C GLN A 32 -3.98 7.44 -11.38
N LYS A 33 -3.58 7.01 -10.18
CA LYS A 33 -2.56 7.68 -9.34
C LYS A 33 -1.14 7.19 -9.59
N GLY A 34 -1.00 5.91 -9.93
CA GLY A 34 0.29 5.21 -10.09
C GLY A 34 0.84 5.24 -11.52
N ILE A 35 -0.05 5.38 -12.52
CA ILE A 35 0.29 5.46 -13.93
C ILE A 35 -0.22 6.77 -14.54
N GLY A 36 -1.46 7.16 -14.23
CA GLY A 36 -2.03 8.44 -14.63
C GLY A 36 -1.52 9.62 -13.77
N GLN A 37 -1.52 10.82 -14.35
CA GLN A 37 -1.46 12.16 -13.73
C GLN A 37 -0.57 12.41 -12.49
N SER A 38 0.36 13.38 -12.64
CA SER A 38 1.28 13.98 -11.65
C SER A 38 2.33 13.04 -11.03
N ASP A 39 3.61 13.41 -11.14
CA ASP A 39 4.72 12.56 -10.66
C ASP A 39 4.71 12.34 -9.13
N GLY A 40 4.02 13.20 -8.36
CA GLY A 40 3.94 13.11 -6.91
C GLY A 40 3.23 11.85 -6.40
N THR A 41 2.09 11.48 -7.00
CA THR A 41 1.30 10.32 -6.54
C THR A 41 1.89 8.98 -7.00
N ARG A 42 2.66 8.98 -8.11
CA ARG A 42 3.31 7.76 -8.62
C ARG A 42 4.35 7.22 -7.65
N GLY A 43 5.12 8.13 -7.02
CA GLY A 43 6.06 7.79 -5.96
C GLY A 43 5.36 7.18 -4.76
N HIS A 44 4.23 7.77 -4.33
CA HIS A 44 3.43 7.29 -3.20
C HIS A 44 2.93 5.86 -3.40
N VAL A 45 2.30 5.59 -4.55
CA VAL A 45 1.81 4.24 -4.89
C VAL A 45 2.95 3.24 -4.97
N THR A 46 4.09 3.63 -5.57
CA THR A 46 5.28 2.76 -5.64
C THR A 46 5.74 2.34 -4.25
N GLN A 47 5.89 3.28 -3.31
CA GLN A 47 6.32 2.94 -1.96
C GLN A 47 5.28 2.12 -1.21
N ALA A 48 3.99 2.45 -1.36
CA ALA A 48 2.91 1.68 -0.77
C ALA A 48 2.93 0.20 -1.21
N ILE A 49 3.19 -0.08 -2.49
CA ILE A 49 3.27 -1.46 -3.02
C ILE A 49 4.39 -2.26 -2.36
N GLY A 50 5.58 -1.67 -2.23
CA GLY A 50 6.71 -2.34 -1.58
C GLY A 50 6.43 -2.60 -0.10
N VAL A 51 6.02 -1.56 0.63
CA VAL A 51 5.82 -1.62 2.08
C VAL A 51 4.67 -2.56 2.46
N CYS A 52 3.56 -2.57 1.71
CA CYS A 52 2.45 -3.49 1.98
C CYS A 52 2.86 -4.97 1.82
N GLN A 53 3.74 -5.29 0.88
CA GLN A 53 4.20 -6.67 0.70
C GLN A 53 5.07 -7.13 1.87
N GLU A 54 6.05 -6.33 2.29
CA GLU A 54 6.92 -6.70 3.42
C GLU A 54 6.15 -6.68 4.75
N PHE A 55 5.19 -5.77 4.92
CA PHE A 55 4.31 -5.77 6.09
C PHE A 55 3.42 -7.03 6.15
N LEU A 56 2.75 -7.40 5.07
CA LEU A 56 1.90 -8.60 5.05
C LEU A 56 2.71 -9.90 5.07
N GLU A 57 3.98 -9.86 4.70
CA GLU A 57 4.92 -10.96 4.91
C GLU A 57 5.36 -11.08 6.37
N ALA A 58 5.60 -9.97 7.05
CA ALA A 58 5.96 -9.94 8.47
C ALA A 58 4.77 -10.29 9.39
N PHE A 59 3.54 -9.93 8.98
CA PHE A 59 2.31 -10.12 9.75
C PHE A 59 1.20 -10.78 8.91
N PRO A 60 1.37 -12.05 8.51
CA PRO A 60 0.42 -12.74 7.64
C PRO A 60 -0.98 -12.88 8.26
N GLU A 61 -1.12 -12.82 9.58
CA GLU A 61 -2.42 -12.86 10.26
C GLU A 61 -3.33 -11.65 9.92
N HIS A 62 -2.74 -10.52 9.50
CA HIS A 62 -3.50 -9.33 9.13
C HIS A 62 -4.20 -9.47 7.79
N ILE A 63 -3.77 -10.39 6.93
CA ILE A 63 -4.39 -10.62 5.61
C ILE A 63 -5.88 -10.95 5.77
N ALA A 64 -6.22 -11.90 6.65
CA ALA A 64 -7.61 -12.27 6.90
C ALA A 64 -8.43 -11.08 7.47
N THR A 65 -7.83 -10.33 8.38
CA THR A 65 -8.45 -9.12 8.96
C THR A 65 -8.75 -8.07 7.88
N ILE A 66 -7.82 -7.85 6.97
CA ILE A 66 -7.96 -6.87 5.88
C ILE A 66 -9.01 -7.32 4.87
N ARG A 67 -9.02 -8.60 4.47
CA ARG A 67 -10.01 -9.18 3.54
C ARG A 67 -11.44 -9.08 4.07
N ASN A 68 -11.62 -9.30 5.36
CA ASN A 68 -12.93 -9.26 6.01
C ASN A 68 -13.51 -7.84 6.20
N ALA A 69 -12.73 -6.78 5.96
CA ALA A 69 -13.24 -5.41 6.00
C ALA A 69 -14.17 -5.13 4.81
N ASP A 70 -14.88 -4.00 4.83
CA ASP A 70 -15.76 -3.57 3.74
C ASP A 70 -14.99 -3.48 2.40
N PRO A 71 -15.35 -4.27 1.38
CA PRO A 71 -14.64 -4.31 0.11
C PRO A 71 -14.86 -3.06 -0.76
N THR A 72 -15.84 -2.22 -0.41
CA THR A 72 -16.14 -0.98 -1.14
C THR A 72 -15.21 0.18 -0.77
N LEU A 73 -14.42 0.03 0.31
CA LEU A 73 -13.60 1.10 0.87
C LEU A 73 -12.10 0.73 0.92
N PRO A 74 -11.20 1.73 0.93
CA PRO A 74 -9.82 1.51 1.38
C PRO A 74 -9.80 0.93 2.81
N PHE A 75 -8.77 0.16 3.15
CA PHE A 75 -8.68 -0.40 4.50
C PHE A 75 -8.45 0.72 5.54
N ASP A 76 -9.34 0.83 6.53
CA ASP A 76 -9.20 1.83 7.59
C ASP A 76 -8.19 1.39 8.65
N VAL A 77 -6.91 1.66 8.38
CA VAL A 77 -5.81 1.39 9.32
C VAL A 77 -6.05 2.08 10.67
N ALA A 78 -6.56 3.31 10.70
CA ALA A 78 -6.77 4.05 11.95
C ALA A 78 -7.91 3.45 12.79
N GLY A 79 -8.94 2.89 12.14
CA GLY A 79 -10.03 2.16 12.79
C GLY A 79 -9.63 0.77 13.31
N ASN A 80 -8.50 0.21 12.85
CA ASN A 80 -7.99 -1.08 13.32
C ASN A 80 -6.70 -0.91 14.16
N ARG A 81 -6.89 -0.73 15.47
CA ARG A 81 -5.78 -0.43 16.41
C ARG A 81 -4.66 -1.47 16.41
N ARG A 82 -4.98 -2.76 16.21
CA ARG A 82 -3.96 -3.82 16.17
C ARG A 82 -3.09 -3.68 14.91
N VAL A 83 -3.71 -3.62 13.73
CA VAL A 83 -2.98 -3.43 12.47
C VAL A 83 -2.18 -2.13 12.49
N GLN A 84 -2.77 -1.05 13.02
CA GLN A 84 -2.08 0.22 13.16
C GLN A 84 -0.82 0.11 14.04
N THR A 85 -0.95 -0.47 15.24
CA THR A 85 0.17 -0.59 16.18
C THR A 85 1.29 -1.43 15.60
N ASP A 86 0.96 -2.58 15.01
CA ASP A 86 1.95 -3.46 14.40
C ASP A 86 2.65 -2.76 13.23
N LEU A 87 1.90 -2.06 12.38
CA LEU A 87 2.44 -1.28 11.27
C LEU A 87 3.39 -0.17 11.76
N THR A 88 2.95 0.66 12.71
CA THR A 88 3.76 1.80 13.18
C THR A 88 5.00 1.36 13.93
N THR A 89 4.92 0.31 14.74
CA THR A 89 6.08 -0.26 15.42
C THR A 89 7.05 -0.90 14.43
N TRP A 90 6.53 -1.67 13.47
CA TRP A 90 7.36 -2.33 12.48
C TRP A 90 8.08 -1.34 11.56
N ILE A 91 7.37 -0.32 11.05
CA ILE A 91 7.95 0.66 10.12
C ILE A 91 9.01 1.53 10.80
N ALA A 92 8.90 1.77 12.11
CA ALA A 92 9.90 2.52 12.87
C ALA A 92 11.26 1.80 12.95
N ALA A 93 11.27 0.48 12.76
CA ALA A 93 12.49 -0.33 12.71
C ALA A 93 13.09 -0.47 11.30
N GLN A 94 12.40 0.04 10.27
CA GLN A 94 12.85 -0.07 8.87
C GLN A 94 13.59 1.20 8.43
N ALA A 95 14.57 1.03 7.53
CA ALA A 95 15.33 2.10 6.92
C ALA A 95 15.89 1.69 5.56
N GLY A 96 16.19 2.68 4.71
CA GLY A 96 16.88 2.47 3.45
C GLY A 96 16.01 1.95 2.30
N THR A 97 16.67 1.51 1.23
CA THR A 97 16.05 0.89 0.06
C THR A 97 15.97 -0.61 0.22
N PHE A 98 14.96 -1.24 -0.42
CA PHE A 98 14.74 -2.67 -0.33
C PHE A 98 14.28 -3.27 -1.65
N GLY A 99 14.41 -4.60 -1.77
CA GLY A 99 14.14 -5.32 -3.00
C GLY A 99 15.19 -5.07 -4.09
N ARG A 100 14.82 -5.36 -5.34
CA ARG A 100 15.70 -5.11 -6.50
C ARG A 100 15.76 -3.61 -6.78
N ALA A 101 16.93 -3.10 -7.16
CA ALA A 101 17.11 -1.68 -7.51
C ALA A 101 16.08 -1.18 -8.54
N ALA A 102 15.73 -2.01 -9.53
CA ALA A 102 14.72 -1.68 -10.55
C ALA A 102 13.29 -1.47 -9.99
N TYR A 103 12.98 -1.96 -8.79
CA TYR A 103 11.66 -1.79 -8.17
C TYR A 103 11.49 -0.40 -7.57
N GLY A 104 12.58 0.20 -7.06
CA GLY A 104 12.60 1.57 -6.54
C GLY A 104 11.88 1.75 -5.21
N TYR A 105 11.86 0.70 -4.36
CA TYR A 105 11.25 0.76 -3.04
C TYR A 105 12.21 1.30 -1.97
N SER A 106 11.68 2.12 -1.06
CA SER A 106 12.41 2.84 -0.03
C SER A 106 11.52 3.11 1.18
N TYR A 107 11.95 2.61 2.33
CA TYR A 107 11.33 2.88 3.62
C TYR A 107 11.43 4.36 3.99
N ASP A 108 12.59 4.98 3.78
CA ASP A 108 12.80 6.40 4.06
C ASP A 108 11.84 7.30 3.26
N THR A 109 11.58 6.92 2.00
CA THR A 109 10.65 7.65 1.13
C THR A 109 9.21 7.44 1.57
N PHE A 110 8.86 6.20 1.96
CA PHE A 110 7.54 5.90 2.52
C PHE A 110 7.27 6.71 3.79
N GLN A 111 8.18 6.67 4.75
CA GLN A 111 8.07 7.36 6.03
C GLN A 111 7.94 8.89 5.82
N ARG A 112 8.71 9.47 4.90
CA ARG A 112 8.62 10.91 4.60
C ARG A 112 7.28 11.34 3.99
N ASN A 113 6.64 10.44 3.25
CA ASN A 113 5.43 10.75 2.50
C ASN A 113 4.14 10.43 3.25
N THR A 114 4.18 9.59 4.28
CA THR A 114 3.01 9.19 5.07
C THR A 114 2.94 9.91 6.40
N THR A 115 1.75 9.94 7.00
CA THR A 115 1.53 10.52 8.32
C THR A 115 1.93 9.56 9.44
N ALA A 116 2.01 10.08 10.68
CA ALA A 116 2.27 9.29 11.88
C ALA A 116 1.28 8.13 12.09
N THR A 117 0.06 8.22 11.53
CA THR A 117 -0.94 7.14 11.55
C THR A 117 -0.40 5.85 10.93
N LEU A 118 0.49 5.98 9.93
CA LEU A 118 1.14 4.87 9.22
C LEU A 118 2.63 4.75 9.57
N GLY A 119 3.07 5.46 10.61
CA GLY A 119 4.46 5.50 11.09
C GLY A 119 5.40 6.34 10.22
N GLY A 120 4.84 7.25 9.43
CA GLY A 120 5.60 8.28 8.74
C GLY A 120 5.78 9.57 9.54
N THR A 121 6.44 10.55 8.92
CA THR A 121 6.87 11.82 9.54
C THR A 121 6.20 13.05 8.94
N ARG A 122 5.33 12.87 7.92
CA ARG A 122 4.66 13.99 7.26
C ARG A 122 3.66 14.67 8.20
N GLN A 123 3.78 15.99 8.33
CA GLN A 123 2.84 16.83 9.08
C GLN A 123 1.83 17.50 8.14
N GLY A 124 0.54 17.27 8.37
CA GLY A 124 -0.56 17.92 7.64
C GLY A 124 -0.75 17.43 6.19
N GLY A 125 -1.97 17.60 5.68
CA GLY A 125 -2.34 17.38 4.27
C GLY A 125 -2.13 15.95 3.76
N GLY A 126 -3.06 15.05 4.06
CA GLY A 126 -3.41 13.81 3.33
C GLY A 126 -2.37 12.71 3.14
N GLY A 127 -1.07 13.03 3.08
CA GLY A 127 0.04 12.12 2.82
C GLY A 127 -0.15 11.20 1.61
N ALA A 128 0.73 10.20 1.53
CA ALA A 128 0.55 8.99 0.73
C ALA A 128 -0.44 8.00 1.39
N ASP A 129 -1.24 8.44 2.36
CA ASP A 129 -1.99 7.57 3.25
C ASP A 129 -3.18 6.92 2.54
N ASP A 130 -3.89 7.66 1.67
CA ASP A 130 -4.99 7.11 0.87
C ASP A 130 -4.46 6.08 -0.14
N GLU A 131 -3.34 6.38 -0.79
CA GLU A 131 -2.67 5.41 -1.67
C GLU A 131 -2.28 4.14 -0.89
N PHE A 132 -1.68 4.30 0.29
CA PHE A 132 -1.31 3.17 1.13
C PHE A 132 -2.51 2.32 1.54
N LYS A 133 -3.57 2.92 2.07
CA LYS A 133 -4.78 2.20 2.53
C LYS A 133 -5.46 1.42 1.39
N ARG A 134 -5.48 1.99 0.18
CA ARG A 134 -5.98 1.32 -1.03
C ARG A 134 -5.08 0.17 -1.44
N VAL A 135 -3.77 0.40 -1.51
CA VAL A 135 -2.81 -0.64 -1.86
C VAL A 135 -2.81 -1.77 -0.83
N LEU A 136 -2.89 -1.48 0.46
CA LEU A 136 -2.95 -2.48 1.52
C LEU A 136 -4.17 -3.40 1.36
N ARG A 137 -5.35 -2.81 1.07
CA ARG A 137 -6.56 -3.59 0.79
C ARG A 137 -6.36 -4.51 -0.41
N LEU A 138 -5.91 -3.95 -1.53
CA LEU A 138 -5.74 -4.71 -2.78
C LEU A 138 -4.63 -5.77 -2.68
N MET A 139 -3.54 -5.45 -2.00
CA MET A 139 -2.41 -6.36 -1.83
C MET A 139 -2.82 -7.58 -1.01
N ALA A 140 -3.62 -7.40 0.05
CA ALA A 140 -4.17 -8.51 0.80
C ALA A 140 -5.05 -9.42 -0.06
N GLU A 141 -5.73 -8.93 -1.09
CA GLU A 141 -6.50 -9.76 -2.03
C GLU A 141 -5.64 -10.47 -3.08
N PHE A 142 -4.54 -9.84 -3.51
CA PHE A 142 -3.71 -10.35 -4.60
C PHE A 142 -2.63 -11.35 -4.18
N LEU A 143 -2.29 -11.41 -2.88
CA LEU A 143 -1.34 -12.34 -2.28
C LEU A 143 -1.99 -13.69 -1.92
#